data_AF-A0A969MXC0-F1
#
_entry.id   AF-A0A969MXC0-F1
#
_cell.length_a   1.000
_cell.length_b   1.000
_cell.length_c   1.000
_cell.angle_alpha   90.00
_cell.angle_beta   90.00
_cell.angle_gamma   90.00
#
_symmetry.space_group_name_H-M   'P 1'
#
loop_
_entity.id
_entity.type
_entity.pdbx_description
1 polymer ?
#
loop_
_entity_poly.entity_id
_entity_poly.type
_entity_poly.pdbx_seq_one_letter_code
_entity_poly.pdbx_strand_id
1 'polypeptide(L)'
;MKPITAPFTAPFIDTDATHFALKNAAVELQERLAQEYGEQYRAEDLQIALTHWLELSIESLVDDVLFHTLEGDRSHAFNRRVFEKQLKKLQPTPVNAFKAA
;
A
#
# COMPACT_ATOMS: atom_id res chain seq x y z
N MET A 1 19.83 23.91 21.14
CA MET A 1 18.80 22.86 20.95
C MET A 1 19.23 21.98 19.77
N LYS A 2 19.32 20.65 19.94
CA LYS A 2 19.65 19.74 18.83
C LYS A 2 18.37 19.36 18.08
N PRO A 3 18.35 19.36 16.73
CA PRO A 3 17.19 18.89 15.99
C PRO A 3 17.06 17.38 16.14
N ILE A 4 15.86 16.92 16.50
CA ILE A 4 15.49 15.49 16.46
C ILE A 4 15.17 15.17 15.00
N THR A 5 16.19 14.82 14.23
CA THR A 5 16.01 14.12 12.95
C THR A 5 15.68 12.66 13.26
N ALA A 6 14.41 12.37 13.52
CA ALA A 6 13.96 10.98 13.49
C ALA A 6 14.14 10.48 12.04
N PRO A 7 14.92 9.41 11.79
CA PRO A 7 15.10 8.91 10.44
C PRO A 7 13.75 8.42 9.91
N PHE A 8 13.28 9.05 8.83
CA PHE A 8 12.19 8.50 8.02
C PHE A 8 12.69 7.18 7.44
N THR A 9 12.32 6.07 8.07
CA THR A 9 12.54 4.76 7.50
C THR A 9 11.46 4.56 6.45
N ALA A 10 11.84 4.65 5.17
CA ALA A 10 10.94 4.24 4.10
C ALA A 10 10.47 2.81 4.41
N PRO A 11 9.18 2.49 4.24
CA PRO A 11 8.72 1.12 4.43
C PRO A 11 9.51 0.20 3.51
N PHE A 12 10.20 -0.78 4.09
CA PHE A 12 10.88 -1.83 3.34
C PHE A 12 9.80 -2.77 2.80
N ILE A 13 9.68 -2.85 1.48
CA ILE A 13 8.87 -3.86 0.82
C ILE A 13 9.79 -5.06 0.58
N ASP A 14 9.44 -6.20 1.18
CA ASP A 14 10.12 -7.45 0.92
C ASP A 14 9.62 -8.00 -0.44
N THR A 15 10.39 -7.68 -1.48
CA THR A 15 10.09 -8.07 -2.85
C THR A 15 10.02 -9.59 -3.00
N ASP A 16 10.95 -10.33 -2.35
CA ASP A 16 11.02 -11.78 -2.45
C ASP A 16 9.81 -12.44 -1.78
N ALA A 17 9.43 -11.97 -0.58
CA ALA A 17 8.23 -12.43 0.10
C ALA A 17 6.96 -12.14 -0.71
N THR A 18 6.90 -10.98 -1.37
CA THR A 18 5.77 -10.58 -2.23
C THR A 18 5.66 -11.50 -3.44
N HIS A 19 6.76 -11.75 -4.16
CA HIS A 19 6.76 -12.67 -5.31
C HIS A 19 6.39 -14.09 -4.89
N PHE A 20 6.88 -14.56 -3.73
CA PHE A 20 6.52 -15.87 -3.21
C PHE A 20 5.01 -15.97 -2.90
N ALA A 21 4.43 -14.96 -2.26
CA ALA A 21 3.01 -14.91 -1.97
C ALA A 21 2.16 -14.90 -3.26
N LEU A 22 2.53 -14.09 -4.25
CA LEU A 22 1.83 -14.02 -5.55
C LEU A 22 1.88 -15.36 -6.30
N LYS A 23 3.02 -16.05 -6.27
CA LYS A 23 3.16 -17.37 -6.89
C LYS A 23 2.25 -18.41 -6.23
N ASN A 24 2.19 -18.44 -4.89
CA ASN A 24 1.32 -19.35 -4.17
C ASN A 24 -0.16 -19.06 -4.45
N ALA A 25 -0.55 -17.78 -4.47
CA ALA A 25 -1.91 -17.36 -4.81
C ALA A 25 -2.30 -17.76 -6.23
N ALA A 26 -1.36 -17.67 -7.19
CA ALA A 26 -1.59 -18.11 -8.57
C ALA A 26 -1.86 -19.62 -8.67
N VAL A 27 -1.14 -20.44 -7.89
CA VAL A 27 -1.37 -21.89 -7.83
C VAL A 27 -2.72 -22.21 -7.21
N GLU A 28 -3.07 -21.59 -6.08
CA GLU A 28 -4.38 -21.80 -5.44
C GLU A 28 -5.53 -21.38 -6.37
N LEU A 29 -5.37 -20.25 -7.06
CA LEU A 29 -6.34 -19.78 -8.04
C LEU A 29 -6.47 -20.74 -9.23
N GLN A 30 -5.35 -21.27 -9.73
CA GLN A 30 -5.33 -22.27 -10.80
C GLN A 30 -6.13 -23.52 -10.41
N GLU A 31 -5.89 -24.04 -9.20
CA GLU A 31 -6.59 -25.22 -8.68
C GLU A 31 -8.09 -24.97 -8.57
N ARG A 32 -8.50 -23.81 -8.04
CA ARG A 32 -9.93 -23.46 -7.94
C ARG A 32 -10.60 -23.29 -9.30
N LEU A 33 -9.96 -22.59 -10.24
CA LEU A 33 -10.52 -22.38 -11.57
C LEU A 33 -10.74 -23.72 -12.31
N ALA A 34 -9.79 -24.64 -12.16
CA ALA A 34 -9.92 -25.98 -12.71
C ALA A 34 -11.04 -26.79 -12.04
N GLN A 35 -11.21 -26.70 -10.71
CA GLN A 35 -12.21 -27.46 -9.96
C GLN A 35 -13.63 -26.91 -10.13
N GLU A 36 -13.80 -25.59 -10.04
CA GLU A 36 -15.11 -24.93 -10.00
C GLU A 36 -15.66 -24.64 -11.41
N TYR A 37 -14.78 -24.30 -12.35
CA TYR A 37 -15.18 -23.82 -13.69
C TYR A 37 -14.65 -24.69 -14.84
N GLY A 38 -13.77 -25.66 -14.57
CA GLY A 38 -13.16 -26.50 -15.60
C GLY A 38 -12.15 -25.77 -16.48
N GLU A 39 -11.70 -24.58 -16.06
CA GLU A 39 -10.79 -23.74 -16.83
C GLU A 39 -9.33 -24.06 -16.47
N GLN A 40 -8.47 -24.17 -17.50
CA GLN A 40 -7.05 -24.46 -17.32
C GLN A 40 -6.21 -23.26 -17.74
N TYR A 41 -5.60 -22.61 -16.75
CA TYR A 41 -4.63 -21.55 -16.95
C TYR A 41 -3.24 -22.01 -16.53
N ARG A 42 -2.18 -21.36 -17.05
CA ARG A 42 -0.83 -21.55 -16.50
C ARG A 42 -0.70 -20.69 -15.24
N ALA A 43 -0.10 -21.23 -14.18
CA ALA A 43 0.18 -20.49 -12.96
C ALA A 43 1.00 -19.20 -13.22
N GLU A 44 1.90 -19.22 -14.20
CA GLU A 44 2.70 -18.05 -14.60
C GLU A 44 1.81 -16.91 -15.13
N ASP A 45 0.82 -17.22 -15.98
CA ASP A 45 -0.09 -16.21 -16.53
C ASP A 45 -0.99 -15.63 -15.43
N LEU A 46 -1.47 -16.48 -14.51
CA LEU A 46 -2.24 -16.04 -13.35
C LEU A 46 -1.39 -15.17 -12.41
N GLN A 47 -0.11 -15.50 -12.22
CA GLN A 47 0.79 -14.68 -11.42
C GLN A 47 0.99 -13.29 -12.05
N ILE A 48 1.15 -13.20 -13.37
CA ILE A 48 1.22 -11.93 -14.09
C ILE A 48 -0.06 -11.12 -13.88
N ALA A 49 -1.23 -11.75 -14.05
CA ALA A 49 -2.52 -11.09 -13.84
C ALA A 49 -2.69 -10.58 -12.40
N LEU A 50 -2.33 -11.40 -11.40
CA LEU A 50 -2.37 -11.01 -9.97
C LEU A 50 -1.41 -9.86 -9.66
N THR A 51 -0.23 -9.85 -10.29
CA THR A 51 0.77 -8.78 -10.12
C THR A 51 0.21 -7.47 -10.66
N HIS A 52 -0.32 -7.49 -11.88
CA HIS A 52 -0.90 -6.31 -12.49
C HIS A 52 -2.12 -5.80 -11.72
N TRP A 53 -2.97 -6.70 -11.24
CA TRP A 53 -4.12 -6.34 -10.41
C TRP A 53 -3.69 -5.70 -9.08
N LEU A 54 -2.61 -6.19 -8.46
CA LEU A 54 -2.04 -5.58 -7.26
C LEU A 54 -1.52 -4.17 -7.53
N GLU A 55 -0.80 -3.95 -8.64
CA GLU A 55 -0.31 -2.63 -9.05
C GLU A 55 -1.45 -1.62 -9.18
N LEU A 56 -2.50 -1.96 -9.92
CA LEU A 56 -3.69 -1.11 -10.09
C LEU A 56 -4.40 -0.84 -8.76
N SER A 57 -4.45 -1.85 -7.88
CA SER A 57 -5.05 -1.69 -6.55
C SER A 57 -4.23 -0.72 -5.68
N ILE A 58 -2.90 -0.76 -5.78
CA ILE A 58 -2.02 0.19 -5.09
C ILE A 58 -2.22 1.60 -5.63
N GLU A 59 -2.28 1.78 -6.96
CA GLU A 59 -2.53 3.08 -7.59
C GLU A 59 -3.85 3.70 -7.09
N SER A 60 -4.95 2.94 -7.13
CA SER A 60 -6.24 3.40 -6.63
C SER A 60 -6.20 3.75 -5.13
N LEU A 61 -5.48 2.96 -4.32
CA LEU A 61 -5.33 3.25 -2.90
C LEU A 61 -4.53 4.52 -2.64
N VAL A 62 -3.51 4.81 -3.45
CA VAL A 62 -2.73 6.06 -3.35
C VAL A 62 -3.60 7.26 -3.69
N ASP A 63 -4.39 7.18 -4.76
CA ASP A 63 -5.32 8.23 -5.16
C ASP A 63 -6.34 8.53 -4.06
N ASP A 64 -6.95 7.48 -3.48
CA ASP A 64 -7.88 7.60 -2.35
C ASP A 64 -7.22 8.26 -1.13
N VAL A 65 -5.98 7.86 -0.81
CA VAL A 65 -5.22 8.46 0.30
C VAL A 65 -4.96 9.94 0.03
N LEU A 66 -4.55 10.31 -1.19
CA LEU A 66 -4.33 11.71 -1.56
C LEU A 66 -5.62 12.53 -1.45
N PHE A 67 -6.72 12.00 -2.00
CA PHE A 67 -8.03 12.62 -1.91
C PHE A 67 -8.44 12.88 -0.46
N HIS A 68 -8.45 11.84 0.39
CA HIS A 68 -8.86 11.96 1.79
C HIS A 68 -7.89 12.77 2.66
N THR A 69 -6.61 12.84 2.30
CA THR A 69 -5.66 13.69 3.03
C THR A 69 -5.84 15.17 2.72
N LEU A 70 -6.10 15.51 1.46
CA LEU A 70 -6.26 16.89 0.97
C LEU A 70 -7.66 17.45 1.21
N GLU A 71 -8.72 16.70 0.92
CA GLU A 71 -10.11 17.16 1.05
C GLU A 71 -10.64 17.11 2.49
N GLY A 72 -9.95 16.38 3.38
CA GLY A 72 -10.19 16.41 4.82
C GLY A 72 -11.31 15.51 5.33
N ASP A 73 -12.18 14.96 4.47
CA ASP A 73 -13.04 13.85 4.85
C ASP A 73 -12.27 12.54 4.75
N ARG A 74 -12.12 11.84 5.88
CA ARG A 74 -11.40 10.55 6.00
C ARG A 74 -12.31 9.44 6.48
N SER A 75 -13.62 9.68 6.50
CA SER A 75 -14.62 8.77 7.09
C SER A 75 -14.65 7.40 6.42
N HIS A 76 -14.30 7.36 5.12
CA HIS A 76 -14.30 6.15 4.30
C HIS A 76 -12.91 5.69 3.85
N ALA A 77 -11.84 6.34 4.33
CA ALA A 77 -10.48 6.01 3.91
C ALA A 77 -10.05 4.62 4.39
N PHE A 78 -9.53 3.79 3.48
CA PHE A 78 -8.94 2.51 3.82
C PHE A 78 -7.82 2.70 4.87
N ASN A 79 -7.82 1.85 5.90
CA ASN A 79 -6.84 1.86 6.99
C ASN A 79 -6.66 3.22 7.72
N ARG A 80 -7.69 4.09 7.73
CA ARG A 80 -7.72 5.41 8.39
C ARG A 80 -7.08 5.44 9.78
N ARG A 81 -7.40 4.46 10.63
CA ARG A 81 -6.93 4.42 12.03
C ARG A 81 -5.41 4.31 12.13
N VAL A 82 -4.80 3.49 11.28
CA VAL A 82 -3.33 3.33 11.24
C VAL A 82 -2.70 4.60 10.69
N PHE A 83 -3.27 5.17 9.64
CA PHE A 83 -2.83 6.45 9.07
C PHE A 83 -2.85 7.59 10.11
N GLU A 84 -3.98 7.82 10.80
CA GLU A 84 -4.09 8.84 11.85
C GLU A 84 -3.10 8.63 13.00
N LYS A 85 -2.87 7.36 13.38
CA LYS A 85 -1.89 7.01 14.42
C LYS A 85 -0.46 7.35 13.98
N GLN A 86 -0.11 7.17 12.70
CA GLN A 86 1.19 7.57 12.18
C GLN A 86 1.29 9.09 12.03
N LEU A 87 0.24 9.74 11.50
CA LEU A 87 0.20 11.19 11.33
C LEU A 87 0.36 11.93 12.66
N LYS A 88 -0.26 11.45 13.75
CA LYS A 88 -0.09 12.02 15.09
C LYS A 88 1.35 11.96 15.63
N LYS A 89 2.19 11.04 15.12
CA LYS A 89 3.61 10.96 15.48
C LYS A 89 4.46 11.95 14.68
N LEU A 90 3.98 12.36 13.51
CA LEU A 90 4.62 13.34 12.65
C LEU A 90 4.14 14.72 13.12
N GLN A 91 4.89 15.38 13.99
CA GLN A 91 4.53 16.74 14.37
C GLN A 91 4.52 17.64 13.12
N PRO A 92 3.45 18.41 12.87
CA PRO A 92 3.45 19.37 11.77
C PRO A 92 4.54 20.41 12.04
N THR A 93 5.47 20.56 11.09
CA THR A 93 6.49 21.60 11.19
C THR A 93 5.80 22.96 11.13
N PRO A 94 5.94 23.82 12.16
CA PRO A 94 5.32 25.14 12.13
C PRO A 94 5.88 25.95 10.95
N VAL A 95 4.98 26.45 10.10
CA VAL A 95 5.28 27.25 8.90
C VAL A 95 6.07 28.54 9.23
N ASN A 96 6.10 28.95 10.50
CA ASN A 96 6.80 30.15 10.96
C ASN A 96 8.28 29.95 11.35
N ALA A 97 8.84 28.74 11.22
CA ALA A 97 10.25 28.49 11.57
C ALA A 97 11.27 29.15 10.62
N PHE A 98 10.83 29.76 9.50
CA PHE A 98 11.68 30.49 8.55
C PHE A 98 11.62 32.02 8.67
N LYS A 99 10.92 32.58 9.67
CA LYS A 99 10.87 34.03 9.91
C LYS A 99 11.03 34.39 11.39
N ALA A 100 12.21 34.13 11.96
CA ALA A 100 12.77 34.96 13.03
C ALA A 100 14.21 34.53 13.35
N ALA A 101 15.12 35.51 13.23
CA ALA A 101 16.49 35.61 13.76
C ALA A 101 17.57 34.72 13.13
#